data_AF-A0A1G9CSH7-F1
#
_entry.id   AF-A0A1G9CSH7-F1
#
_cell.length_a   1.000
_cell.length_b   1.000
_cell.length_c   1.000
_cell.angle_alpha   90.00
_cell.angle_beta   90.00
_cell.angle_gamma   90.00
#
_symmetry.space_group_name_H-M   'P 1'
#
loop_
_entity.id
_entity.type
_entity.pdbx_description
1 polymer ?
#
loop_
_entity_poly.entity_id
_entity_poly.type
_entity_poly.pdbx_seq_one_letter_code
_entity_poly.pdbx_strand_id
1 'polypeptide(L)'
;MSQYKDKFKNIGEIQKEKTSMSSVPPKYKDLIKKHEIYTASNAVITMHMTITNLNTQEDYQNIATALKDIRGVEGIGSFQQKKLSVTYNQHETSLEHIVYHISNLGYRYINRF
;
A
#
# COMPACT_ATOMS: atom_id res chain seq x y z
N MET A 1 29.54 3.00 -52.63
CA MET A 1 28.87 2.92 -51.30
C MET A 1 27.48 3.51 -51.44
N SER A 2 26.45 2.75 -51.06
CA SER A 2 25.05 3.01 -51.43
C SER A 2 24.38 4.05 -50.51
N GLN A 3 24.00 5.21 -51.08
CA GLN A 3 23.30 6.33 -50.44
C GLN A 3 21.95 5.95 -49.79
N TYR A 4 21.49 4.71 -50.02
CA TYR A 4 20.26 4.19 -49.45
C TYR A 4 20.43 3.72 -48.00
N LYS A 5 21.63 3.31 -47.55
CA LYS A 5 21.84 2.84 -46.16
C LYS A 5 21.65 3.94 -45.12
N ASP A 6 22.05 5.17 -45.43
CA ASP A 6 22.01 6.28 -44.48
C ASP A 6 20.60 6.85 -44.27
N LYS A 7 19.70 6.69 -45.25
CA LYS A 7 18.28 7.11 -45.12
C LYS A 7 17.51 6.22 -44.15
N PHE A 8 17.74 4.91 -44.15
CA PHE A 8 17.03 3.98 -43.25
C PHE A 8 17.47 4.14 -41.78
N LYS A 9 18.74 4.50 -41.54
CA LYS A 9 19.26 4.73 -40.20
C LYS A 9 18.62 5.95 -39.53
N ASN A 10 18.48 7.05 -40.29
CA ASN A 10 17.79 8.26 -39.83
C ASN A 10 16.30 8.03 -39.54
N ILE A 11 15.61 7.22 -40.34
CA ILE A 11 14.19 6.91 -40.12
C ILE A 11 13.98 6.11 -38.83
N GLY A 12 14.91 5.18 -38.51
CA GLY A 12 14.87 4.40 -37.27
C GLY A 12 15.09 5.24 -36.01
N GLU A 13 15.94 6.27 -36.08
CA GLU A 13 16.18 7.20 -34.97
C GLU A 13 14.98 8.14 -34.73
N ILE A 14 14.37 8.66 -35.79
CA ILE A 14 13.16 9.51 -35.71
C ILE A 14 11.95 8.72 -35.18
N GLN A 15 11.83 7.43 -35.50
CA GLN A 15 10.77 6.56 -34.97
C GLN A 15 11.01 6.18 -33.50
N LYS A 16 12.28 6.01 -33.07
CA LYS A 16 12.63 5.81 -31.67
C LYS A 16 12.31 7.05 -30.82
N GLU A 17 12.66 8.24 -31.29
CA GLU A 17 12.31 9.48 -30.56
C GLU A 17 10.79 9.69 -30.43
N LYS A 18 10.03 9.40 -31.50
CA LYS A 18 8.56 9.49 -31.49
C LYS A 18 7.89 8.45 -30.60
N THR A 19 8.50 7.29 -30.38
CA THR A 19 7.98 6.27 -29.45
C THR A 19 8.35 6.56 -27.99
N SER A 20 9.48 7.24 -27.73
CA SER A 20 9.81 7.77 -26.40
C SER A 20 9.03 9.03 -26.04
N MET A 21 8.52 9.78 -27.02
CA MET A 21 7.51 10.82 -26.82
C MET A 21 6.11 10.26 -27.04
N SER A 22 5.75 9.22 -26.28
CA SER A 22 4.35 8.83 -26.09
C SER A 22 3.62 10.00 -25.43
N SER A 23 3.18 10.93 -26.26
CA SER A 23 2.35 12.08 -25.90
C SER A 23 0.98 11.54 -25.52
N VAL A 24 0.89 11.04 -24.29
CA VAL A 24 -0.39 10.80 -23.63
C VAL A 24 -1.09 12.16 -23.64
N PRO A 25 -2.24 12.31 -24.35
CA PRO A 25 -2.92 13.59 -24.42
C PRO A 25 -3.21 14.08 -23.00
N PRO A 26 -3.14 15.39 -22.71
CA PRO A 26 -3.17 15.92 -21.34
C PRO A 26 -4.34 15.36 -20.51
N LYS A 27 -5.50 15.21 -21.16
CA LYS A 27 -6.72 14.62 -20.59
C LYS A 27 -6.55 13.20 -20.06
N TYR A 28 -5.71 12.38 -20.68
CA TYR A 28 -5.44 11.00 -20.23
C TYR A 28 -4.43 10.94 -19.08
N LYS A 29 -3.47 11.89 -19.01
CA LYS A 29 -2.57 11.98 -17.84
C LYS A 29 -3.36 12.26 -16.57
N ASP A 30 -4.35 13.15 -16.66
CA ASP A 30 -5.24 13.46 -15.54
C ASP A 30 -6.11 12.26 -15.13
N LEU A 31 -6.57 11.47 -16.10
CA LEU A 31 -7.34 10.25 -15.84
C LEU A 31 -6.48 9.16 -15.18
N ILE A 32 -5.24 8.96 -15.64
CA ILE A 32 -4.29 8.02 -15.03
C ILE A 32 -4.00 8.46 -13.60
N LYS A 33 -3.66 9.74 -13.39
CA LYS A 33 -3.38 10.29 -12.06
C LYS A 33 -4.59 10.14 -11.13
N LYS A 34 -5.80 10.40 -11.62
CA LYS A 34 -7.04 10.19 -10.85
C LYS A 34 -7.26 8.72 -10.51
N HIS A 35 -6.97 7.81 -11.44
CA HIS A 35 -7.08 6.38 -11.20
C HIS A 35 -6.06 5.89 -10.18
N GLU A 36 -4.80 6.32 -10.29
CA GLU A 36 -3.72 6.02 -9.33
C GLU A 36 -4.08 6.52 -7.93
N ILE A 37 -4.58 7.75 -7.81
CA ILE A 37 -5.05 8.32 -6.54
C ILE A 37 -6.23 7.50 -6.00
N TYR A 38 -7.19 7.13 -6.85
CA TYR A 38 -8.36 6.33 -6.45
C TYR A 38 -7.97 4.93 -5.98
N THR A 39 -7.05 4.26 -6.67
CA THR A 39 -6.52 2.95 -6.24
C THR A 39 -5.74 3.06 -4.94
N ALA A 40 -4.93 4.11 -4.77
CA ALA A 40 -4.21 4.34 -3.52
C ALA A 40 -5.16 4.61 -2.35
N SER A 41 -6.22 5.41 -2.55
CA SER A 41 -7.20 5.71 -1.48
C SER A 41 -8.04 4.50 -1.08
N ASN A 42 -8.37 3.60 -2.01
CA ASN A 42 -9.13 2.38 -1.71
C ASN A 42 -8.25 1.26 -1.16
N ALA A 43 -6.92 1.45 -1.11
CA ALA A 43 -6.03 0.47 -0.53
C ALA A 43 -6.05 0.49 1.01
N VAL A 44 -6.42 1.62 1.61
CA VAL A 44 -6.38 1.81 3.05
C VAL A 44 -7.68 1.33 3.68
N ILE A 45 -7.57 0.34 4.57
CA ILE A 45 -8.70 -0.27 5.28
C ILE A 45 -8.49 -0.09 6.77
N THR A 46 -9.57 0.22 7.50
CA THR A 46 -9.57 0.21 8.97
C THR A 46 -10.32 -1.02 9.46
N MET A 47 -9.65 -1.82 10.29
CA MET A 47 -10.19 -3.05 10.86
C MET A 47 -10.26 -2.95 12.39
N HIS A 48 -11.39 -3.38 12.94
CA HIS A 48 -11.57 -3.49 14.38
C HIS A 48 -11.42 -4.96 14.81
N MET A 49 -10.47 -5.22 15.70
CA MET A 49 -10.12 -6.55 16.18
C MET A 49 -10.40 -6.67 17.68
N THR A 50 -10.81 -7.87 18.12
CA THR A 50 -10.95 -8.18 19.55
C THR A 50 -9.70 -8.91 20.03
N ILE A 51 -8.99 -8.35 21.01
CA ILE A 51 -7.79 -8.94 21.62
C ILE A 51 -8.10 -9.26 23.08
N THR A 52 -8.17 -10.54 23.43
CA THR A 52 -8.71 -10.96 24.73
C THR A 52 -7.92 -10.50 25.96
N ASN A 53 -6.60 -10.39 25.81
CA ASN A 53 -5.67 -10.03 26.86
C ASN A 53 -5.16 -8.59 26.76
N LEU A 54 -5.83 -7.72 26.00
CA LEU A 54 -5.57 -6.28 25.98
C LEU A 54 -6.32 -5.59 27.14
N ASN A 55 -5.70 -5.54 28.31
CA ASN A 55 -6.34 -5.04 29.53
C ASN A 55 -5.79 -3.70 30.02
N THR A 56 -4.50 -3.45 29.79
CA THR A 56 -3.80 -2.27 30.29
C THR A 56 -3.41 -1.32 29.17
N GLN A 57 -3.15 -0.05 29.53
CA GLN A 57 -2.58 0.92 28.60
C GLN A 57 -1.17 0.50 28.13
N GLU A 58 -0.41 -0.16 29.01
CA GLU A 58 0.93 -0.67 28.69
C GLU A 58 0.89 -1.74 27.60
N ASP A 59 -0.04 -2.70 27.71
CA ASP A 59 -0.29 -3.70 26.66
C ASP A 59 -0.56 -3.04 25.31
N TYR A 60 -1.41 -2.01 25.32
CA TYR A 60 -1.71 -1.25 24.11
C TYR A 60 -0.47 -0.57 23.54
N GLN A 61 0.37 0.06 24.38
CA GLN A 61 1.59 0.70 23.89
C GLN A 61 2.58 -0.32 23.30
N ASN A 62 2.69 -1.51 23.90
CA ASN A 62 3.55 -2.57 23.41
C ASN A 62 3.10 -3.05 22.02
N ILE A 63 1.81 -3.33 21.86
CA ILE A 63 1.23 -3.70 20.55
C ILE A 63 1.36 -2.54 19.56
N ALA A 64 1.04 -1.32 19.98
CA ALA A 64 1.04 -0.16 19.09
C ALA A 64 2.44 0.15 18.56
N THR A 65 3.47 0.01 19.40
CA THR A 65 4.87 0.15 18.99
C THR A 65 5.24 -0.91 17.96
N ALA A 66 4.95 -2.18 18.25
CA ALA A 66 5.28 -3.29 17.35
C ALA A 66 4.55 -3.22 16.00
N LEU A 67 3.29 -2.78 15.99
CA LEU A 67 2.52 -2.65 14.75
C LEU A 67 2.96 -1.45 13.90
N LYS A 68 3.50 -0.39 14.50
CA LYS A 68 4.05 0.76 13.74
C LYS A 68 5.29 0.39 12.92
N ASP A 69 6.02 -0.64 13.33
CA ASP A 69 7.19 -1.13 12.61
C ASP A 69 6.81 -1.96 11.37
N ILE A 70 5.53 -2.34 11.25
CA ILE A 70 5.03 -3.09 10.09
C ILE A 70 4.80 -2.12 8.93
N ARG A 71 5.52 -2.36 7.83
CA ARG A 71 5.28 -1.65 6.58
C ARG A 71 3.83 -1.82 6.11
N GLY A 72 3.16 -0.72 5.81
CA GLY A 72 1.76 -0.69 5.40
C GLY A 72 0.78 -0.44 6.53
N VAL A 73 1.19 -0.41 7.79
CA VAL A 73 0.33 0.08 8.87
C VAL A 73 0.40 1.61 8.90
N GLU A 74 -0.76 2.25 8.68
CA GLU A 74 -0.86 3.71 8.62
C GLU A 74 -1.31 4.32 9.94
N GLY A 75 -2.11 3.58 10.71
CA GLY A 75 -2.71 4.10 11.92
C GLY A 75 -3.15 3.02 12.89
N ILE A 76 -3.16 3.38 14.17
CA ILE A 76 -3.66 2.56 15.26
C ILE A 76 -4.61 3.45 16.06
N GLY A 77 -5.84 2.98 16.27
CA GLY A 77 -6.85 3.73 17.00
C GLY A 77 -6.53 3.80 18.50
N SER A 78 -7.28 4.62 19.23
CA SER A 78 -7.07 4.80 20.67
C SER A 78 -7.25 3.51 21.48
N PHE A 79 -6.64 3.50 22.67
CA PHE A 79 -6.78 2.37 23.59
C PHE A 79 -8.26 2.12 23.92
N GLN A 80 -8.68 0.88 23.71
CA GLN A 80 -9.96 0.36 24.16
C GLN A 80 -9.73 -1.02 24.76
N GLN A 81 -10.33 -1.26 25.92
CA GLN A 81 -10.18 -2.55 26.56
C GLN A 81 -10.72 -3.66 25.65
N LYS A 82 -9.90 -4.69 25.43
CA LYS A 82 -10.16 -5.84 24.55
C LYS A 82 -10.40 -5.52 23.07
N LYS A 83 -10.24 -4.27 22.62
CA LYS A 83 -10.47 -3.86 21.23
C LYS A 83 -9.28 -3.09 20.69
N LEU A 84 -8.88 -3.42 19.47
CA LEU A 84 -7.81 -2.73 18.76
C LEU A 84 -8.32 -2.33 17.38
N SER A 85 -8.16 -1.06 17.03
CA SER A 85 -8.43 -0.56 15.68
C SER A 85 -7.11 -0.40 14.95
N VAL A 86 -6.97 -0.99 13.76
CA VAL A 86 -5.76 -0.87 12.94
C VAL A 86 -6.16 -0.43 11.55
N THR A 87 -5.53 0.63 11.07
CA THR A 87 -5.65 1.15 9.73
C THR A 87 -4.41 0.76 8.95
N TYR A 88 -4.57 0.03 7.85
CA TYR A 88 -3.46 -0.48 7.06
C TYR A 88 -3.78 -0.48 5.57
N ASN A 89 -2.73 -0.41 4.76
CA ASN A 89 -2.77 -0.52 3.33
C ASN A 89 -2.75 -2.00 2.91
N GLN A 90 -3.84 -2.47 2.30
CA GLN A 90 -4.03 -3.86 1.89
C GLN A 90 -3.09 -4.33 0.77
N HIS A 91 -2.43 -3.41 0.06
CA HIS A 91 -1.41 -3.76 -0.95
C HIS A 91 -0.03 -3.97 -0.35
N GLU A 92 0.24 -3.43 0.85
CA GLU A 92 1.53 -3.57 1.53
C GLU A 92 1.51 -4.63 2.63
N THR A 93 0.39 -4.79 3.34
CA THR A 93 0.23 -5.79 4.40
C THR A 93 -1.17 -6.38 4.41
N SER A 94 -1.32 -7.54 5.04
CA SER A 94 -2.61 -8.21 5.24
C SER A 94 -2.99 -8.28 6.71
N LEU A 95 -4.26 -8.54 6.99
CA LEU A 95 -4.76 -8.75 8.35
C LEU A 95 -4.06 -9.94 9.02
N GLU A 96 -3.83 -11.02 8.30
CA GLU A 96 -3.18 -12.23 8.80
C GLU A 96 -1.74 -11.93 9.26
N HIS A 97 -1.01 -11.10 8.51
CA HIS A 97 0.32 -10.67 8.88
C HIS A 97 0.31 -9.83 10.17
N ILE A 98 -0.65 -8.89 10.29
CA ILE A 98 -0.84 -8.10 11.51
C ILE A 98 -1.17 -9.00 12.71
N VAL A 99 -2.11 -9.94 12.53
CA VAL A 99 -2.52 -10.89 13.57
C VAL A 99 -1.35 -11.81 13.98
N TYR A 100 -0.51 -12.21 13.03
CA TYR A 100 0.70 -12.98 13.32
C TYR A 100 1.66 -12.22 14.25
N HIS A 101 1.93 -10.94 13.98
CA HIS A 101 2.76 -10.11 14.86
C HIS A 101 2.16 -9.97 16.26
N ILE A 102 0.85 -9.72 16.35
CA ILE A 102 0.13 -9.65 17.63
C ILE A 102 0.26 -10.96 18.41
N SER A 103 0.15 -12.09 17.71
CA SER A 103 0.27 -13.43 18.30
C SER A 103 1.68 -13.72 18.81
N ASN A 104 2.72 -13.27 18.09
CA ASN A 104 4.11 -13.41 18.50
C ASN A 104 4.45 -12.63 19.77
N LEU A 105 3.74 -11.52 20.02
CA LEU A 105 3.84 -10.77 21.28
C LEU A 105 3.08 -11.44 22.45
N GLY A 106 2.38 -12.55 22.20
CA GLY A 106 1.59 -13.27 23.20
C GLY A 106 0.15 -12.77 23.32
N TYR A 107 -0.32 -11.91 22.43
CA TYR A 107 -1.70 -11.43 22.43
C TYR A 107 -2.62 -12.30 21.59
N ARG A 108 -3.82 -12.58 22.10
CA ARG A 108 -4.76 -13.50 21.47
C ARG A 108 -5.90 -12.75 20.80
N TYR A 109 -5.83 -12.72 19.48
CA TYR A 109 -6.91 -12.26 18.60
C TYR A 109 -8.08 -13.27 18.58
N ILE A 110 -9.31 -12.77 18.60
CA ILE A 110 -10.51 -13.54 18.32
C ILE A 110 -11.27 -12.88 17.19
N ASN A 111 -11.60 -13.69 16.19
CA ASN A 111 -12.52 -13.32 15.14
C ASN A 111 -13.96 -13.56 15.63
N ARG A 112 -14.68 -12.48 15.97
CA ARG A 112 -16.11 -12.53 16.28
C ARG A 112 -16.84 -11.84 15.14
N PHE A 113 -17.27 -12.63 14.17
CA PHE A 113 -18.28 -12.21 13.19
C PHE A 113 -19.68 -12.35 13.79
#